data_AF-A0A7C2VT92-F1
#
_entry.id   AF-A0A7C2VT92-F1
#
_cell.length_a   1.000
_cell.length_b   1.000
_cell.length_c   1.000
_cell.angle_alpha   90.00
_cell.angle_beta   90.00
_cell.angle_gamma   90.00
#
_symmetry.space_group_name_H-M   'P 1'
#
loop_
_entity.id
_entity.type
_entity.pdbx_description
1 polymer ?
#
loop_
_entity_poly.entity_id
_entity_poly.type
_entity_poly.pdbx_seq_one_letter_code
_entity_poly.pdbx_strand_id
1 'polypeptide(L)'
;MSGFVKKFFLKPSLEDIIFFREEIRRIDEPSIRNFFTLALMNAAMKVSFAYKDGAVLRVVKKPVPPFRKFFRRVVRNMIKDLKRITFRPCKIEVYLGDARRLKFLEDESFDAIITSPPYLNKIEYTKVYCIEYELFFGDVHVDPIRSFIGLNPKNVSDPFPELNLPEVAKAYFHDLKLCLEEMFRVLRGGGRVAMVVAGGVFPDRVVDSDILIADLAERVGFEVKRVVAVNKRVATTRRVIKIGEA
;
A
#
# COMPACT_ATOMS: atom_id res chain seq x y z
N MET A 1 -3.28 -19.91 16.30
CA MET A 1 -2.58 -19.75 15.01
C MET A 1 -3.13 -20.78 14.03
N SER A 2 -3.60 -20.35 12.87
CA SER A 2 -4.25 -21.23 11.89
C SER A 2 -3.29 -22.26 11.29
N GLY A 3 -3.85 -23.32 10.70
CA GLY A 3 -3.08 -24.25 9.86
C GLY A 3 -2.47 -23.57 8.63
N PHE A 4 -3.05 -22.46 8.18
CA PHE A 4 -2.56 -21.70 7.03
C PHE A 4 -1.22 -21.02 7.31
N VAL A 5 -1.05 -20.33 8.44
CA VAL A 5 0.24 -19.68 8.78
C VAL A 5 1.32 -20.72 9.07
N LYS A 6 0.97 -21.80 9.78
CA LYS A 6 1.94 -22.85 10.21
C LYS A 6 2.75 -23.42 9.05
N LYS A 7 2.18 -23.54 7.84
CA LYS A 7 2.88 -24.11 6.67
C LYS A 7 4.03 -23.24 6.15
N PHE A 8 4.09 -21.95 6.52
CA PHE A 8 5.11 -21.02 6.05
C PHE A 8 6.33 -20.91 6.96
N PHE A 9 6.36 -21.61 8.10
CA PHE A 9 7.43 -21.44 9.08
C PHE A 9 7.95 -22.77 9.60
N LEU A 10 9.22 -22.78 10.01
CA LEU A 10 9.72 -23.82 10.92
C LEU A 10 9.05 -23.66 12.28
N LYS A 11 8.64 -24.78 12.89
CA LYS A 11 7.97 -24.79 14.21
C LYS A 11 8.74 -23.97 15.28
N PRO A 12 10.07 -24.16 15.47
CA PRO A 12 10.82 -23.37 16.46
C PRO A 12 10.84 -21.87 16.15
N SER A 13 10.88 -21.49 14.87
CA SER A 13 10.86 -20.08 14.49
C SER A 13 9.50 -19.44 14.74
N LEU A 14 8.40 -20.17 14.47
CA LEU A 14 7.05 -19.68 14.74
C LEU A 14 6.79 -19.53 16.24
N GLU A 15 7.27 -20.47 17.06
CA GLU A 15 7.19 -20.39 18.52
C GLU A 15 7.93 -19.17 19.06
N ASP A 16 9.16 -18.93 18.60
CA ASP A 16 9.89 -17.71 18.94
C ASP A 16 9.14 -16.44 18.50
N ILE A 17 8.62 -16.40 17.26
CA ILE A 17 7.88 -15.22 16.75
C ILE A 17 6.68 -14.92 17.65
N ILE A 18 5.91 -15.93 18.04
CA ILE A 18 4.76 -15.79 18.93
C ILE A 18 5.22 -15.32 20.31
N PHE A 19 6.28 -15.91 20.86
CA PHE A 19 6.85 -15.49 22.15
C PHE A 19 7.21 -14.00 22.14
N PHE A 20 8.00 -13.53 21.18
CA PHE A 20 8.38 -12.11 21.11
C PHE A 20 7.18 -11.21 20.83
N ARG A 21 6.19 -11.66 20.06
CA ARG A 21 4.95 -10.90 19.84
C ARG A 21 4.25 -10.60 21.16
N GLU A 22 4.08 -11.61 22.02
CA GLU A 22 3.43 -11.42 23.32
C GLU A 22 4.26 -10.53 24.26
N GLU A 23 5.59 -10.69 24.28
CA GLU A 23 6.45 -9.80 25.08
C GLU A 23 6.40 -8.34 24.60
N ILE A 24 6.40 -8.11 23.28
CA ILE A 24 6.30 -6.75 22.72
C ILE A 24 4.94 -6.13 23.02
N ARG A 25 3.85 -6.91 23.01
CA ARG A 25 2.50 -6.44 23.34
C ARG A 25 2.39 -5.90 24.77
N ARG A 26 3.21 -6.40 25.70
CA ARG A 26 3.27 -5.94 27.10
C ARG A 26 4.04 -4.63 27.30
N ILE A 27 4.65 -4.08 26.26
CA ILE A 27 5.32 -2.77 26.35
C ILE A 27 4.25 -1.68 26.42
N ASP A 28 4.23 -0.91 27.50
CA ASP A 28 3.24 0.16 27.73
C ASP A 28 3.39 1.29 26.71
N GLU A 29 4.62 1.78 26.55
CA GLU A 29 4.97 2.90 25.67
C GLU A 29 4.68 2.56 24.19
N PRO A 30 3.68 3.19 23.55
CA PRO A 30 3.26 2.83 22.19
C PRO A 30 4.35 3.01 21.15
N SER A 31 5.20 4.04 21.28
CA SER A 31 6.28 4.29 20.32
C SER A 31 7.30 3.15 20.31
N ILE A 32 7.69 2.67 21.49
CA ILE A 32 8.61 1.54 21.68
C ILE A 32 7.95 0.24 21.22
N ARG A 33 6.69 0.01 21.60
CA ARG A 33 5.91 -1.16 21.18
C ARG A 33 5.81 -1.25 19.66
N ASN A 34 5.49 -0.14 18.99
CA ASN A 34 5.37 -0.07 17.53
C ASN A 34 6.72 -0.29 16.84
N PHE A 35 7.81 0.29 17.39
CA PHE A 35 9.16 0.07 16.88
C PHE A 35 9.54 -1.42 16.87
N PHE A 36 9.34 -2.12 17.99
CA PHE A 36 9.63 -3.55 18.08
C PHE A 36 8.65 -4.41 17.28
N THR A 37 7.38 -4.02 17.19
CA THR A 37 6.38 -4.70 16.35
C THR A 37 6.82 -4.67 14.89
N LEU A 38 7.24 -3.51 14.38
CA LEU A 38 7.76 -3.36 13.01
C LEU A 38 9.01 -4.22 12.79
N ALA A 39 9.94 -4.23 13.76
CA ALA A 39 11.14 -5.06 13.70
C ALA A 39 10.79 -6.55 13.63
N LEU A 40 9.80 -6.98 14.41
CA LEU A 40 9.35 -8.38 14.48
C LEU A 40 8.65 -8.80 13.19
N MET A 41 7.79 -7.96 12.62
CA MET A 41 7.14 -8.20 11.33
C MET A 41 8.16 -8.39 10.21
N ASN A 42 9.18 -7.53 10.14
CA ASN A 42 10.25 -7.63 9.16
C ASN A 42 11.04 -8.93 9.33
N ALA A 43 11.45 -9.25 10.57
CA ALA A 43 12.19 -10.47 10.86
C ALA A 43 11.40 -11.75 10.56
N ALA A 44 10.12 -11.80 10.93
CA ALA A 44 9.24 -12.95 10.70
C ALA A 44 9.16 -13.28 9.20
N MET A 45 8.90 -12.29 8.34
CA MET A 45 8.76 -12.55 6.91
C MET A 45 10.05 -13.04 6.25
N LYS A 46 11.22 -12.62 6.74
CA LYS A 46 12.52 -13.09 6.23
C LYS A 46 12.86 -14.52 6.62
N VAL A 47 12.32 -15.04 7.72
CA VAL A 47 12.49 -16.45 8.13
C VAL A 47 11.34 -17.34 7.67
N SER A 48 10.40 -16.80 6.90
CA SER A 48 9.29 -17.57 6.33
C SER A 48 9.68 -18.23 5.00
N PHE A 49 8.99 -19.32 4.66
CA PHE A 49 8.95 -19.94 3.35
C PHE A 49 8.00 -19.22 2.39
N ALA A 50 7.43 -18.07 2.77
CA ALA A 50 6.54 -17.33 1.90
C ALA A 50 7.31 -16.81 0.68
N TYR A 51 6.75 -17.08 -0.49
CA TYR A 51 7.13 -16.50 -1.76
C TYR A 51 5.92 -15.77 -2.33
N LYS A 52 6.07 -14.46 -2.55
CA LYS A 52 5.02 -13.54 -3.02
C LYS A 52 5.18 -13.38 -4.52
N ASP A 53 4.29 -13.98 -5.30
CA ASP A 53 4.26 -13.99 -6.77
C ASP A 53 2.98 -13.31 -7.26
N GLY A 54 3.01 -11.98 -7.40
CA GLY A 54 1.77 -11.18 -7.53
C GLY A 54 0.85 -11.43 -6.34
N ALA A 55 -0.43 -11.71 -6.59
CA ALA A 55 -1.44 -12.12 -5.61
C ALA A 55 -1.15 -13.43 -4.88
N VAL A 56 -0.28 -14.27 -5.42
CA VAL A 56 -0.21 -15.67 -5.01
C VAL A 56 0.87 -15.85 -3.95
N LEU A 57 0.46 -16.39 -2.80
CA LEU A 57 1.36 -16.85 -1.76
C LEU A 57 1.69 -18.33 -1.96
N ARG A 58 2.96 -18.61 -2.25
CA ARG A 58 3.50 -19.97 -2.38
C ARG A 58 4.41 -20.30 -1.19
N VAL A 59 4.46 -21.59 -0.85
CA VAL A 59 5.45 -22.13 0.09
C VAL A 59 6.65 -22.57 -0.72
N VAL A 60 7.78 -21.90 -0.55
CA VAL A 60 9.05 -22.26 -1.19
C VAL A 60 10.07 -22.55 -0.09
N LYS A 61 10.37 -23.84 0.10
CA LYS A 61 11.38 -24.28 1.07
C LYS A 61 12.73 -23.72 0.66
N LYS A 62 13.35 -22.97 1.56
CA LYS A 62 14.65 -22.34 1.39
C LYS A 62 15.39 -22.34 2.72
N PRO A 63 16.72 -22.27 2.74
CA PRO A 63 17.46 -22.03 3.98
C PRO A 63 16.98 -20.73 4.63
N VAL A 64 16.59 -20.81 5.90
CA VAL A 64 16.17 -19.65 6.71
C VAL A 64 17.13 -19.49 7.89
N PRO A 65 17.52 -18.26 8.25
CA PRO A 65 18.46 -18.05 9.35
C PRO A 65 17.80 -18.32 10.71
N PRO A 66 18.59 -18.63 11.77
CA PRO A 66 18.05 -18.76 13.13
C PRO A 66 17.35 -17.47 13.56
N PHE A 67 16.05 -17.57 13.85
CA PHE A 67 15.18 -16.42 14.02
C PHE A 67 15.66 -15.45 15.10
N ARG A 68 15.99 -15.92 16.32
CA ARG A 68 16.46 -15.04 17.42
C ARG A 68 17.69 -14.21 17.04
N LYS A 69 18.65 -14.82 16.33
CA LYS A 69 19.88 -14.13 15.86
C LYS A 69 19.54 -13.10 14.79
N PHE A 70 18.63 -13.44 13.86
CA PHE A 70 18.20 -12.55 12.80
C PHE A 70 17.38 -11.36 13.33
N PHE A 71 16.39 -11.60 14.20
CA PHE A 71 15.58 -10.56 14.82
C PHE A 71 16.43 -9.55 15.59
N ARG A 72 17.41 -10.03 16.39
CA ARG A 72 18.37 -9.17 17.08
C ARG A 72 19.16 -8.28 16.11
N ARG A 73 19.54 -8.81 14.94
CA ARG A 73 20.23 -8.03 13.90
C ARG A 73 19.33 -6.94 13.32
N VAL A 74 18.06 -7.25 13.02
CA VAL A 74 17.07 -6.29 12.52
C VAL A 74 16.92 -5.13 13.51
N VAL A 75 16.67 -5.44 14.79
CA VAL A 75 16.53 -4.43 15.86
C VAL A 75 17.77 -3.53 15.95
N ARG A 76 18.98 -4.12 16.00
CA ARG A 76 20.22 -3.34 16.07
C ARG A 76 20.41 -2.42 14.88
N ASN A 77 20.06 -2.88 13.68
CA ASN A 77 20.15 -2.06 12.48
C ASN A 77 19.18 -0.86 12.57
N MET A 78 17.92 -1.11 12.94
CA MET A 78 16.94 -0.03 13.13
C MET A 78 17.39 0.99 14.18
N ILE A 79 17.95 0.53 15.32
CA ILE A 79 18.54 1.42 16.34
C ILE A 79 19.72 2.22 15.78
N LYS A 80 20.58 1.58 14.98
CA LYS A 80 21.74 2.24 14.35
C LYS A 80 21.30 3.30 13.35
N ASP A 81 20.24 3.05 12.60
CA ASP A 81 19.66 4.02 11.68
C ASP A 81 19.12 5.24 12.43
N LEU A 82 18.37 5.01 13.52
CA LEU A 82 17.90 6.10 14.39
C LEU A 82 19.04 6.92 15.01
N LYS A 83 20.18 6.29 15.35
CA LYS A 83 21.35 7.00 15.88
C LYS A 83 22.10 7.83 14.85
N ARG A 84 21.97 7.50 13.57
CA ARG A 84 22.66 8.19 12.46
C ARG A 84 21.86 9.36 11.91
N ILE A 85 20.54 9.33 12.10
CA ILE A 85 19.64 10.35 11.58
C ILE A 85 19.42 11.40 12.66
N THR A 86 19.72 12.65 12.34
CA THR A 86 19.33 13.80 13.16
C THR A 86 17.93 14.22 12.74
N PHE A 87 16.95 13.95 13.59
CA PHE A 87 15.58 14.39 13.37
C PHE A 87 15.43 15.86 13.78
N ARG A 88 14.77 16.65 12.95
CA ARG A 88 14.26 17.96 13.36
C ARG A 88 12.95 17.74 14.12
N PRO A 89 12.74 18.39 15.28
CA PRO A 89 11.44 18.36 15.94
C PRO A 89 10.34 18.82 14.97
N CYS A 90 9.29 18.01 14.83
CA CYS A 90 8.11 18.35 14.04
C CYS A 90 6.86 17.77 14.70
N LYS A 91 5.72 18.41 14.45
CA LYS A 91 4.41 17.88 14.86
C LYS A 91 4.01 16.82 13.83
N ILE A 92 3.67 15.62 14.31
CA ILE A 92 3.20 14.52 13.47
C ILE A 92 1.80 14.16 13.92
N GLU A 93 0.86 14.16 12.97
CA GLU A 93 -0.52 13.78 13.20
C GLU A 93 -0.88 12.64 12.24
N VAL A 94 -1.55 11.61 12.76
CA VAL A 94 -1.94 10.42 12.02
C VAL A 94 -3.41 10.19 12.24
N TYR A 95 -4.17 10.17 11.15
CA TYR A 95 -5.61 9.98 11.17
C TYR A 95 -5.99 8.69 10.45
N LEU A 96 -6.99 7.98 10.99
CA LEU A 96 -7.67 6.89 10.30
C LEU A 96 -8.89 7.48 9.58
N GLY A 97 -8.89 7.49 8.25
CA GLY A 97 -9.97 8.07 7.45
C GLY A 97 -10.00 7.59 6.00
N ASP A 98 -11.07 7.94 5.30
CA ASP A 98 -11.24 7.71 3.85
C ASP A 98 -10.76 8.95 3.10
N ALA A 99 -9.80 8.78 2.18
CA ALA A 99 -9.21 9.89 1.43
C ALA A 99 -10.21 10.61 0.49
N ARG A 100 -11.36 10.00 0.20
CA ARG A 100 -12.46 10.63 -0.54
C ARG A 100 -13.28 11.60 0.31
N ARG A 101 -13.06 11.60 1.64
CA ARG A 101 -13.87 12.32 2.64
C ARG A 101 -12.99 12.79 3.79
N LEU A 102 -12.21 13.83 3.55
CA LEU A 102 -11.30 14.48 4.50
C LEU A 102 -11.95 15.64 5.26
N LYS A 103 -13.27 15.60 5.51
CA LYS A 103 -14.01 16.68 6.22
C LYS A 103 -13.55 16.94 7.65
N PHE A 104 -12.75 16.04 8.22
CA PHE A 104 -12.09 16.25 9.53
C PHE A 104 -10.85 17.15 9.45
N LEU A 105 -10.44 17.55 8.24
CA LEU A 105 -9.36 18.50 7.98
C LEU A 105 -9.94 19.82 7.48
N GLU A 106 -9.35 20.91 7.93
CA GLU A 106 -9.67 22.27 7.48
C GLU A 106 -9.24 22.50 6.03
N ASP A 107 -9.97 23.36 5.34
CA ASP A 107 -9.62 23.86 4.00
C ASP A 107 -8.27 24.60 4.07
N GLU A 108 -7.52 24.58 2.98
CA GLU A 108 -6.26 25.36 2.85
C GLU A 108 -5.26 25.16 4.02
N SER A 109 -5.17 23.93 4.54
CA SER A 109 -4.35 23.57 5.70
C SER A 109 -2.97 23.02 5.35
N PHE A 110 -2.73 22.63 4.09
CA PHE A 110 -1.46 22.02 3.64
C PHE A 110 -0.78 22.81 2.52
N ASP A 111 0.55 22.88 2.57
CA ASP A 111 1.37 23.49 1.50
C ASP A 111 1.74 22.47 0.40
N ALA A 112 1.77 21.18 0.73
CA ALA A 112 2.11 20.12 -0.20
C ALA A 112 1.49 18.77 0.16
N ILE A 113 1.19 17.97 -0.85
CA ILE A 113 0.73 16.58 -0.74
C ILE A 113 1.68 15.69 -1.52
N ILE A 114 2.16 14.60 -0.89
CA ILE A 114 2.96 13.57 -1.54
C ILE A 114 2.23 12.24 -1.32
N THR A 115 1.87 11.57 -2.41
CA THR A 115 1.09 10.34 -2.32
C THR A 115 1.39 9.35 -3.43
N SER A 116 0.98 8.10 -3.20
CA SER A 116 0.93 7.04 -4.19
C SER A 116 -0.42 6.36 -4.02
N PRO A 117 -1.46 6.73 -4.81
CA PRO A 117 -2.78 6.10 -4.65
C PRO A 117 -2.69 4.59 -4.90
N PRO A 118 -3.69 3.80 -4.45
CA PRO A 118 -3.77 2.40 -4.85
C PRO A 118 -3.73 2.33 -6.38
N TYR A 119 -2.99 1.37 -6.94
CA TYR A 119 -2.84 1.26 -8.39
C TYR A 119 -4.02 0.53 -9.02
N LEU A 120 -4.43 1.00 -10.19
CA LEU A 120 -5.50 0.39 -10.96
C LEU A 120 -5.20 -1.09 -11.21
N ASN A 121 -6.21 -1.94 -10.99
CA ASN A 121 -6.14 -3.39 -11.14
C ASN A 121 -5.12 -4.10 -10.21
N LYS A 122 -4.69 -3.48 -9.10
CA LYS A 122 -3.91 -4.14 -8.03
C LYS A 122 -4.80 -4.59 -6.86
N ILE A 123 -5.71 -5.50 -7.17
CA ILE A 123 -6.74 -6.07 -6.27
C ILE A 123 -6.14 -6.90 -5.10
N GLU A 124 -4.82 -7.06 -5.09
CA GLU A 124 -4.16 -8.22 -4.50
C GLU A 124 -3.45 -7.95 -3.16
N TYR A 125 -3.40 -6.69 -2.71
CA TYR A 125 -2.64 -6.32 -1.50
C TYR A 125 -3.08 -7.10 -0.25
N THR A 126 -4.37 -7.38 -0.12
CA THR A 126 -4.92 -8.08 1.06
C THR A 126 -4.48 -9.55 1.11
N LYS A 127 -4.43 -10.23 -0.04
CA LYS A 127 -3.98 -11.64 -0.14
C LYS A 127 -2.51 -11.79 0.16
N VAL A 128 -1.67 -10.86 -0.31
CA VAL A 128 -0.21 -10.95 -0.20
C VAL A 128 0.30 -10.72 1.23
N TYR A 129 -0.47 -10.00 2.06
CA TYR A 129 -0.11 -9.70 3.44
C TYR A 129 -0.89 -10.53 4.48
N CYS A 130 -1.62 -11.55 4.06
CA CYS A 130 -2.49 -12.30 4.98
C CYS A 130 -1.71 -13.03 6.10
N ILE A 131 -0.45 -13.42 5.83
CA ILE A 131 0.43 -14.02 6.85
C ILE A 131 0.73 -12.99 7.95
N GLU A 132 1.10 -11.77 7.57
CA GLU A 132 1.34 -10.67 8.49
C GLU A 132 0.07 -10.29 9.26
N TYR A 133 -1.08 -10.20 8.57
CA TYR A 133 -2.37 -9.91 9.21
C TYR A 133 -2.70 -10.92 10.31
N GLU A 134 -2.67 -12.21 10.00
CA GLU A 134 -3.00 -13.25 10.98
C GLU A 134 -1.96 -13.32 12.12
N LEU A 135 -0.67 -13.13 11.81
CA LEU A 135 0.39 -13.18 12.82
C LEU A 135 0.33 -12.02 13.81
N PHE A 136 0.02 -10.80 13.38
CA PHE A 136 0.22 -9.61 14.21
C PHE A 136 -1.07 -8.92 14.63
N PHE A 137 -2.08 -8.97 13.76
CA PHE A 137 -3.32 -8.23 13.92
C PHE A 137 -4.53 -9.13 14.22
N GLY A 138 -4.41 -10.45 14.05
CA GLY A 138 -5.47 -11.42 14.40
C GLY A 138 -6.65 -11.36 13.43
N ASP A 139 -7.86 -11.26 13.97
CA ASP A 139 -9.15 -11.28 13.23
C ASP A 139 -9.48 -9.96 12.53
N VAL A 140 -8.49 -9.28 11.95
CA VAL A 140 -8.78 -8.17 11.05
C VAL A 140 -9.36 -8.77 9.77
N HIS A 141 -10.69 -8.74 9.65
CA HIS A 141 -11.38 -9.05 8.41
C HIS A 141 -11.07 -7.95 7.40
N VAL A 142 -10.00 -8.13 6.62
CA VAL A 142 -9.67 -7.20 5.55
C VAL A 142 -10.60 -7.51 4.39
N ASP A 143 -11.62 -6.67 4.21
CA ASP A 143 -12.52 -6.80 3.07
C ASP A 143 -11.69 -6.85 1.77
N PRO A 144 -11.77 -7.93 0.96
CA PRO A 144 -11.05 -8.05 -0.31
C PRO A 144 -11.43 -6.94 -1.32
N ILE A 145 -12.52 -6.23 -1.02
CA ILE A 145 -13.12 -5.13 -1.76
C ILE A 145 -12.31 -3.82 -1.62
N ARG A 146 -11.13 -3.80 -0.98
CA ARG A 146 -10.21 -2.63 -1.01
C ARG A 146 -9.66 -2.25 -2.40
N SER A 147 -10.07 -2.98 -3.42
CA SER A 147 -9.76 -2.72 -4.84
C SER A 147 -10.68 -1.70 -5.49
N PHE A 148 -11.87 -1.54 -4.90
CA PHE A 148 -12.70 -0.37 -5.05
C PHE A 148 -12.28 0.52 -3.89
N ILE A 149 -12.04 1.80 -4.09
CA ILE A 149 -11.94 2.67 -2.93
C ILE A 149 -13.41 2.84 -2.48
N GLY A 150 -14.03 1.80 -1.92
CA GLY A 150 -15.33 1.86 -1.26
C GLY A 150 -16.60 2.02 -2.10
N LEU A 151 -16.71 1.50 -3.33
CA LEU A 151 -17.99 1.48 -4.07
C LEU A 151 -18.31 0.15 -4.79
N ASN A 152 -19.61 -0.15 -4.82
CA ASN A 152 -20.22 -1.22 -5.61
C ASN A 152 -20.27 -0.72 -7.08
N PRO A 153 -19.63 -1.40 -8.06
CA PRO A 153 -19.37 -0.85 -9.40
C PRO A 153 -20.63 -0.47 -10.22
N LYS A 154 -21.84 -0.79 -9.74
CA LYS A 154 -23.10 -0.52 -10.47
C LYS A 154 -23.65 0.90 -10.32
N ASN A 155 -23.17 1.71 -9.36
CA ASN A 155 -23.67 3.07 -9.10
C ASN A 155 -22.56 4.14 -9.11
N VAL A 156 -21.67 4.08 -10.09
CA VAL A 156 -20.54 5.00 -10.21
C VAL A 156 -20.75 5.93 -11.40
N SER A 157 -20.57 7.23 -11.21
CA SER A 157 -20.49 8.19 -12.33
C SER A 157 -19.15 8.01 -13.04
N ASP A 158 -19.19 7.57 -14.30
CA ASP A 158 -18.02 7.41 -15.15
C ASP A 158 -17.43 8.77 -15.51
N PRO A 159 -16.20 9.10 -15.06
CA PRO A 159 -15.57 10.38 -15.41
C PRO A 159 -15.15 10.47 -16.89
N PHE A 160 -15.08 9.34 -17.59
CA PHE A 160 -14.60 9.23 -18.97
C PHE A 160 -15.59 8.44 -19.85
N PRO A 161 -16.85 8.88 -20.00
CA PRO A 161 -17.86 8.15 -20.78
C PRO A 161 -17.49 7.99 -22.27
N GLU A 162 -16.61 8.85 -22.78
CA GLU A 162 -16.05 8.78 -24.13
C GLU A 162 -15.06 7.62 -24.32
N LEU A 163 -14.52 7.07 -23.24
CA LEU A 163 -13.57 5.97 -23.26
C LEU A 163 -14.28 4.66 -22.90
N ASN A 164 -14.00 3.60 -23.66
CA ASN A 164 -14.50 2.25 -23.35
C ASN A 164 -13.66 1.60 -22.22
N LEU A 165 -13.71 2.14 -21.00
CA LEU A 165 -12.94 1.64 -19.86
C LEU A 165 -13.60 0.43 -19.19
N PRO A 166 -12.82 -0.52 -18.61
CA PRO A 166 -13.37 -1.56 -17.75
C PRO A 166 -14.12 -0.97 -16.55
N GLU A 167 -15.18 -1.62 -16.07
CA GLU A 167 -15.98 -1.15 -14.91
C GLU A 167 -15.12 -0.89 -13.65
N VAL A 168 -14.08 -1.69 -13.44
CA VAL A 168 -13.12 -1.49 -12.33
C VAL A 168 -12.34 -0.19 -12.50
N ALA A 169 -11.99 0.19 -13.73
CA ALA A 169 -11.31 1.45 -14.02
C ALA A 169 -12.25 2.64 -13.83
N LYS A 170 -13.53 2.53 -14.24
CA LYS A 170 -14.53 3.58 -14.00
C LYS A 170 -14.70 3.87 -12.51
N ALA A 171 -14.90 2.83 -11.70
CA ALA A 171 -14.96 2.93 -10.23
C ALA A 171 -13.70 3.59 -9.64
N TYR A 172 -12.53 3.14 -10.10
CA TYR A 172 -11.25 3.68 -9.66
C TYR A 172 -11.09 5.18 -9.95
N PHE A 173 -11.37 5.62 -11.17
CA PHE A 173 -11.23 7.02 -11.56
C PHE A 173 -12.28 7.91 -10.89
N HIS A 174 -13.47 7.40 -10.64
CA HIS A 174 -14.47 8.10 -9.84
C HIS A 174 -13.98 8.36 -8.42
N ASP A 175 -13.48 7.34 -7.74
CA ASP A 175 -12.97 7.50 -6.38
C ASP A 175 -11.72 8.39 -6.34
N LEU A 176 -10.85 8.32 -7.35
CA LEU A 176 -9.71 9.21 -7.47
C LEU A 176 -10.13 10.67 -7.70
N LYS A 177 -11.18 10.92 -8.48
CA LYS A 177 -11.74 12.27 -8.63
C LYS A 177 -12.17 12.84 -7.28
N LEU A 178 -12.88 12.06 -6.46
CA LEU A 178 -13.26 12.48 -5.10
C LEU A 178 -12.03 12.75 -4.21
N CYS A 179 -11.00 11.91 -4.31
CA CYS A 179 -9.74 12.15 -3.61
C CYS A 179 -9.07 13.45 -4.08
N LEU A 180 -9.03 13.71 -5.40
CA LEU A 180 -8.43 14.91 -5.97
C LEU A 180 -9.19 16.17 -5.55
N GLU A 181 -10.52 16.13 -5.48
CA GLU A 181 -11.36 17.22 -4.98
C GLU A 181 -11.01 17.55 -3.52
N GLU A 182 -10.89 16.53 -2.66
CA GLU A 182 -10.48 16.75 -1.27
C GLU A 182 -9.04 17.24 -1.15
N MET A 183 -8.12 16.73 -1.99
CA MET A 183 -6.74 17.24 -2.07
C MET A 183 -6.70 18.71 -2.47
N PHE A 184 -7.53 19.11 -3.43
CA PHE A 184 -7.62 20.49 -3.89
C PHE A 184 -8.14 21.40 -2.77
N ARG A 185 -9.22 20.99 -2.08
CA ARG A 185 -9.81 21.74 -0.96
C ARG A 185 -8.83 21.97 0.19
N VAL A 186 -8.09 20.95 0.61
CA VAL A 186 -7.20 21.06 1.78
C VAL A 186 -5.86 21.74 1.46
N LEU A 187 -5.54 21.93 0.19
CA LEU A 187 -4.32 22.63 -0.23
C LEU A 187 -4.53 24.14 -0.25
N ARG A 188 -3.53 24.87 0.24
CA ARG A 188 -3.46 26.33 0.09
C ARG A 188 -3.29 26.72 -1.37
N GLY A 189 -3.69 27.95 -1.70
CA GLY A 189 -3.35 28.57 -2.99
C GLY A 189 -1.85 28.47 -3.29
N GLY A 190 -1.51 27.87 -4.44
CA GLY A 190 -0.11 27.62 -4.84
C GLY A 190 0.54 26.36 -4.24
N GLY A 191 -0.19 25.61 -3.42
CA GLY A 191 0.23 24.32 -2.89
C GLY A 191 0.43 23.28 -4.00
N ARG A 192 1.22 22.24 -3.72
CA ARG A 192 1.66 21.27 -4.75
C ARG A 192 1.30 19.84 -4.40
N VAL A 193 0.89 19.06 -5.40
CA VAL A 193 0.72 17.61 -5.29
C VAL A 193 1.81 16.89 -6.08
N ALA A 194 2.42 15.88 -5.48
CA ALA A 194 3.24 14.89 -6.17
C ALA A 194 2.58 13.51 -6.02
N MET A 195 2.19 12.91 -7.14
CA MET A 195 1.56 11.58 -7.19
C MET A 195 2.46 10.58 -7.92
N VAL A 196 2.75 9.46 -7.26
CA VAL A 196 3.38 8.31 -7.91
C VAL A 196 2.31 7.33 -8.32
N VAL A 197 2.12 7.15 -9.62
CA VAL A 197 1.07 6.31 -10.22
C VAL A 197 1.69 5.27 -11.15
N ALA A 198 0.90 4.27 -11.53
CA ALA A 198 1.30 3.23 -12.47
C ALA A 198 0.13 2.89 -13.40
N GLY A 199 0.43 2.52 -14.65
CA GLY A 199 -0.58 2.11 -15.62
C GLY A 199 -1.35 0.86 -15.17
N GLY A 200 -2.65 0.83 -15.49
CA GLY A 200 -3.53 -0.30 -15.19
C GLY A 200 -3.43 -1.36 -16.29
N VAL A 201 -2.85 -2.51 -15.99
CA VAL A 201 -2.73 -3.62 -16.97
C VAL A 201 -3.94 -4.55 -16.84
N PHE A 202 -4.72 -4.68 -17.91
CA PHE A 202 -5.84 -5.62 -18.03
C PHE A 202 -5.51 -6.73 -19.04
N PRO A 203 -6.25 -7.86 -19.06
CA PRO A 203 -5.95 -8.97 -19.98
C PRO A 203 -5.95 -8.59 -21.46
N ASP A 204 -6.75 -7.60 -21.84
CA ASP A 204 -7.00 -7.15 -23.22
C ASP A 204 -6.38 -5.78 -23.56
N ARG A 205 -5.94 -4.98 -22.57
CA ARG A 205 -5.43 -3.61 -22.79
C ARG A 205 -4.58 -3.09 -21.64
N VAL A 206 -3.87 -1.99 -21.88
CA VAL A 206 -3.30 -1.13 -20.84
C VAL A 206 -4.12 0.14 -20.76
N VAL A 207 -4.39 0.60 -19.54
CA VAL A 207 -5.05 1.87 -19.25
C VAL A 207 -3.98 2.86 -18.76
N ASP A 208 -3.77 3.93 -19.51
CA ASP A 208 -2.81 5.02 -19.23
C ASP A 208 -3.29 5.88 -18.07
N SER A 209 -3.18 5.30 -16.87
CA SER A 209 -3.73 5.89 -15.64
C SER A 209 -3.04 7.21 -15.27
N ASP A 210 -1.78 7.37 -15.61
CA ASP A 210 -1.05 8.62 -15.45
C ASP A 210 -1.67 9.78 -16.24
N ILE A 211 -2.00 9.55 -17.50
CA ILE A 211 -2.64 10.56 -18.37
C ILE A 211 -4.06 10.85 -17.90
N LEU A 212 -4.84 9.81 -17.59
CA LEU A 212 -6.22 9.99 -17.12
C LEU A 212 -6.29 10.68 -15.75
N ILE A 213 -5.34 10.40 -14.84
CA ILE A 213 -5.27 11.10 -13.55
C ILE A 213 -4.86 12.56 -13.74
N ALA A 214 -3.94 12.85 -14.67
CA ALA A 214 -3.57 14.23 -15.01
C ALA A 214 -4.78 15.01 -15.51
N ASP A 215 -5.54 14.46 -16.46
CA ASP A 215 -6.77 15.07 -16.97
C ASP A 215 -7.81 15.29 -15.86
N LEU A 216 -8.04 14.30 -14.98
CA LEU A 216 -8.93 14.47 -13.83
C LEU A 216 -8.47 15.61 -12.91
N ALA A 217 -7.16 15.72 -12.67
CA ALA A 217 -6.62 16.77 -11.82
C ALA A 217 -6.89 18.17 -12.43
N GLU A 218 -6.73 18.31 -13.74
CA GLU A 218 -7.06 19.56 -14.45
C GLU A 218 -8.56 19.87 -14.38
N ARG A 219 -9.43 18.87 -14.56
CA ARG A 219 -10.89 19.03 -14.41
C ARG A 219 -11.32 19.46 -13.00
N VAL A 220 -10.56 19.07 -11.97
CA VAL A 220 -10.81 19.47 -10.58
C VAL A 220 -10.32 20.90 -10.31
N GLY A 221 -9.30 21.37 -11.02
CA GLY A 221 -8.76 22.73 -10.89
C GLY A 221 -7.25 22.81 -10.70
N PHE A 222 -6.53 21.68 -10.70
CA PHE A 222 -5.06 21.68 -10.66
C PHE A 222 -4.46 22.12 -12.00
N GLU A 223 -3.23 22.63 -11.95
CA GLU A 223 -2.40 22.82 -13.15
C GLU A 223 -1.35 21.71 -13.22
N VAL A 224 -1.45 20.82 -14.22
CA VAL A 224 -0.49 19.71 -14.38
C VAL A 224 0.81 20.23 -15.00
N LYS A 225 1.85 20.37 -14.17
CA LYS A 225 3.15 20.86 -14.64
C LYS A 225 3.90 19.85 -15.49
N ARG A 226 3.96 18.58 -15.07
CA ARG A 226 4.76 17.51 -15.71
C ARG A 226 4.22 16.13 -15.35
N VAL A 227 4.33 15.21 -16.31
CA VAL A 227 4.23 13.76 -16.08
C VAL A 227 5.60 13.16 -16.40
N VAL A 228 6.20 12.45 -15.46
CA VAL A 228 7.57 11.92 -15.59
C VAL A 228 7.54 10.39 -15.45
N ALA A 229 7.96 9.70 -16.52
CA ALA A 229 8.13 8.26 -16.49
C ALA A 229 9.41 7.89 -15.72
N VAL A 230 9.24 7.32 -14.52
CA VAL A 230 10.37 6.88 -13.67
C VAL A 230 10.85 5.47 -14.06
N ASN A 231 9.97 4.66 -14.64
CA ASN A 231 10.27 3.33 -15.18
C ASN A 231 9.26 2.99 -16.28
N LYS A 232 9.65 2.14 -17.23
CA LYS A 232 8.74 1.57 -18.24
C LYS A 232 8.93 0.06 -18.32
N ARG A 233 7.84 -0.68 -18.34
CA ARG A 233 7.83 -2.15 -18.47
C ARG A 233 6.85 -2.57 -19.54
N VAL A 234 7.25 -3.54 -20.34
CA VAL A 234 6.36 -4.14 -21.33
C VAL A 234 5.30 -4.97 -20.61
N ALA A 235 4.03 -4.63 -20.84
CA ALA A 235 2.91 -5.42 -20.38
C ALA A 235 2.63 -6.55 -21.39
N THR A 236 2.55 -7.78 -20.89
CA THR A 236 2.26 -8.96 -21.72
C THR A 236 1.05 -9.72 -21.20
N THR A 237 0.15 -10.13 -22.10
CA THR A 237 -0.84 -11.17 -21.79
C THR A 237 -0.29 -12.54 -22.15
N ARG A 238 -0.71 -13.57 -21.39
CA ARG A 238 -0.22 -14.97 -21.53
C ARG A 238 1.31 -15.11 -21.50
N ARG A 239 2.01 -14.14 -20.87
CA ARG A 239 3.49 -14.05 -20.75
C ARG A 239 4.28 -13.91 -22.06
N VAL A 240 3.60 -13.84 -23.21
CA VAL A 240 4.26 -13.82 -24.53
C VAL A 240 3.69 -12.78 -25.49
N ILE A 241 2.44 -12.34 -25.31
CA ILE A 241 1.79 -11.40 -26.23
C ILE A 241 1.90 -9.99 -25.65
N LYS A 242 2.62 -9.08 -26.32
CA LYS A 242 2.68 -7.66 -25.91
C LYS A 242 1.31 -7.02 -26.06
N ILE A 243 0.83 -6.40 -24.99
CA ILE A 243 -0.45 -5.68 -24.94
C ILE A 243 -0.28 -4.17 -24.69
N GLY A 244 0.92 -3.73 -24.30
CA GLY A 244 1.24 -2.33 -24.10
C GLY A 244 2.52 -2.14 -23.28
N GLU A 245 2.71 -0.93 -22.76
CA GLU A 245 3.78 -0.55 -21.84
C GLU A 245 3.15 0.19 -20.65
N ALA A 246 3.69 -0.03 -19.45
CA ALA A 246 3.21 0.59 -18.21
C ALA A 246 4.37 0.93 -17.26
#